data_AF-A0A942YZ90-F1
#
_entry.id   AF-A0A942YZ90-F1
#
_cell.length_a   1.000
_cell.length_b   1.000
_cell.length_c   1.000
_cell.angle_alpha   90.00
_cell.angle_beta   90.00
_cell.angle_gamma   90.00
#
_symmetry.space_group_name_H-M   'P 1'
#
loop_
_entity.id
_entity.type
_entity.pdbx_description
1 polymer ?
#
loop_
_entity_poly.entity_id
_entity_poly.type
_entity_poly.pdbx_seq_one_letter_code
_entity_poly.pdbx_strand_id
1 'polypeptide(L)'
;MKTKFYAILIMSFVLFIAGAIGHEGLHSKATQQEISDILVHPQKNNSELNKNLVLKDSVTVKVETVSSVKGIESETTVEKTTPEDVASVNDDESLLPKEVTIDGTIFINIMNEEKFSDLSQLARKYNAGLYAIPESDVFAIVKEDNPIFFMSTGAKSALKDYSDLLSESLAFSGFENLEEVRNNLNSVLETGKEVNIVDGYEGYSIFQEDEWVYVSW
;
A
#
# COMPACT_ATOMS: atom_id res chain seq x y z
N MET A 1 6.43 17.92 25.86
CA MET A 1 5.69 18.70 24.83
C MET A 1 6.66 19.45 23.92
N LYS A 2 7.03 18.87 22.77
CA LYS A 2 7.66 19.58 21.64
C LYS A 2 7.32 18.82 20.34
N THR A 3 6.19 19.15 19.74
CA THR A 3 5.79 18.71 18.39
C THR A 3 5.29 19.93 17.62
N LYS A 4 5.23 19.82 16.28
CA LYS A 4 4.92 20.85 15.25
C LYS A 4 6.13 21.55 14.63
N PHE A 5 6.76 20.89 13.65
CA PHE A 5 7.61 21.54 12.64
C PHE A 5 7.48 21.00 11.20
N TYR A 6 6.85 19.85 10.97
CA TYR A 6 6.85 19.17 9.66
C TYR A 6 5.75 19.61 8.66
N ALA A 7 4.83 20.50 9.03
CA ALA A 7 3.64 20.83 8.24
C ALA A 7 3.89 21.84 7.07
N ILE A 8 5.09 21.91 6.50
CA ILE A 8 5.48 22.95 5.51
C ILE A 8 6.10 22.36 4.21
N LEU A 9 6.31 21.04 4.11
CA LEU A 9 7.01 20.42 2.97
C LEU A 9 6.15 20.02 1.76
N ILE A 10 4.81 20.14 1.83
CA ILE A 10 3.89 19.63 0.80
C ILE A 10 2.98 20.74 0.22
N MET A 11 3.54 21.73 -0.49
CA MET A 11 2.73 22.57 -1.39
C MET A 11 3.51 23.34 -2.47
N SER A 12 4.41 22.71 -3.24
CA SER A 12 5.03 23.41 -4.40
C SER A 12 5.60 22.51 -5.49
N PHE A 13 4.75 21.78 -6.24
CA PHE A 13 5.15 21.23 -7.55
C PHE A 13 3.97 21.15 -8.53
N VAL A 14 3.55 22.31 -9.04
CA VAL A 14 2.65 22.42 -10.20
C VAL A 14 3.15 23.55 -11.12
N LEU A 15 3.58 23.15 -12.32
CA LEU A 15 3.85 23.94 -13.55
C LEU A 15 5.06 24.90 -13.60
N PHE A 16 5.97 24.64 -14.56
CA PHE A 16 6.29 25.45 -15.76
C PHE A 16 7.36 24.68 -16.59
N ILE A 17 7.00 23.86 -17.57
CA ILE A 17 6.78 24.15 -19.01
C ILE A 17 8.07 24.27 -19.88
N ALA A 18 8.12 23.38 -20.89
CA ALA A 18 8.80 23.44 -22.19
C ALA A 18 10.35 23.47 -22.31
N GLY A 19 10.89 22.43 -22.96
CA GLY A 19 11.45 22.64 -24.30
C GLY A 19 12.87 22.14 -24.58
N ALA A 20 13.01 20.89 -25.05
CA ALA A 20 14.04 20.48 -26.01
C ALA A 20 13.59 19.24 -26.78
N ILE A 21 13.41 19.36 -28.10
CA ILE A 21 13.20 18.20 -28.99
C ILE A 21 14.56 17.67 -29.41
N GLY A 22 14.93 16.48 -28.95
CA GLY A 22 16.07 15.70 -29.43
C GLY A 22 15.57 14.42 -30.07
N HIS A 23 15.46 14.41 -31.39
CA HIS A 23 15.09 13.21 -32.16
C HIS A 23 16.38 12.47 -32.54
N GLU A 24 16.59 11.23 -32.09
CA GLU A 24 17.29 10.14 -32.82
C GLU A 24 17.55 8.90 -31.94
N GLY A 25 17.34 7.71 -32.50
CA GLY A 25 18.01 6.47 -32.07
C GLY A 25 17.24 5.54 -31.11
N LEU A 26 16.64 4.48 -31.65
CA LEU A 26 16.30 3.28 -30.86
C LEU A 26 17.57 2.70 -30.23
N HIS A 27 17.55 2.47 -28.92
CA HIS A 27 17.82 1.17 -28.29
C HIS A 27 17.66 1.35 -26.77
N SER A 28 16.75 0.56 -26.16
CA SER A 28 16.55 0.59 -24.71
C SER A 28 17.87 0.34 -23.98
N LYS A 29 18.21 1.25 -23.07
CA LYS A 29 19.35 1.18 -22.16
C LYS A 29 18.92 1.72 -20.81
N ALA A 30 18.92 0.86 -19.80
CA ALA A 30 18.79 1.26 -18.40
C ALA A 30 19.81 2.37 -18.10
N THR A 31 19.32 3.52 -17.66
CA THR A 31 20.17 4.68 -17.34
C THR A 31 20.37 4.72 -15.83
N GLN A 32 21.51 4.22 -15.35
CA GLN A 32 21.97 4.49 -13.99
C GLN A 32 22.46 5.93 -13.91
N GLN A 33 21.79 6.77 -13.13
CA GLN A 33 22.15 8.17 -12.94
C GLN A 33 22.81 8.37 -11.57
N GLU A 34 24.01 8.96 -11.56
CA GLU A 34 24.78 9.30 -10.37
C GLU A 34 24.70 10.82 -10.18
N ILE A 35 24.16 11.29 -9.04
CA ILE A 35 23.96 12.73 -8.77
C ILE A 35 24.78 13.14 -7.55
N SER A 36 25.50 14.25 -7.68
CA SER A 36 26.29 14.87 -6.61
C SER A 36 25.57 16.09 -6.02
N ASP A 37 25.91 16.42 -4.77
CA ASP A 37 25.23 17.39 -3.90
C ASP A 37 24.90 18.76 -4.53
N ILE A 38 23.74 19.32 -4.15
CA ILE A 38 23.60 20.73 -3.75
C ILE A 38 22.41 20.88 -2.78
N LEU A 39 22.64 21.57 -1.67
CA LEU A 39 21.76 21.67 -0.50
C LEU A 39 21.29 23.12 -0.29
N VAL A 40 19.98 23.40 -0.31
CA VAL A 40 19.40 24.69 0.16
C VAL A 40 18.00 24.52 0.79
N HIS A 41 17.89 24.92 2.06
CA HIS A 41 16.62 25.10 2.80
C HIS A 41 15.91 26.42 2.40
N PRO A 42 14.57 26.48 2.28
CA PRO A 42 13.84 27.74 2.13
C PRO A 42 13.28 28.29 3.47
N GLN A 43 13.40 29.60 3.65
CA GLN A 43 12.95 30.34 4.83
C GLN A 43 11.56 30.99 4.60
N LYS A 44 10.77 30.99 5.69
CA LYS A 44 9.40 31.51 5.84
C LYS A 44 9.24 33.02 5.56
N ASN A 45 8.15 33.44 4.91
CA ASN A 45 7.47 34.72 5.19
C ASN A 45 6.00 34.82 4.72
N ASN A 46 5.24 35.70 5.36
CA ASN A 46 3.77 35.85 5.25
C ASN A 46 3.28 36.60 4.00
N SER A 47 2.04 36.33 3.59
CA SER A 47 1.02 37.38 3.42
C SER A 47 -0.38 36.84 3.65
N GLU A 48 -1.22 37.64 4.31
CA GLU A 48 -2.65 37.36 4.49
C GLU A 48 -3.43 37.64 3.20
N LEU A 49 -4.49 36.86 2.93
CA LEU A 49 -5.74 37.48 2.48
C LEU A 49 -6.95 36.69 3.00
N ASN A 50 -7.91 37.44 3.51
CA ASN A 50 -9.05 36.97 4.29
C ASN A 50 -10.35 37.24 3.50
N LYS A 51 -11.28 36.28 3.43
CA LYS A 51 -12.74 36.52 3.60
C LYS A 51 -13.64 35.28 3.47
N ASN A 52 -14.22 34.92 4.62
CA ASN A 52 -15.59 34.44 4.85
C ASN A 52 -16.50 34.10 3.64
N LEU A 53 -17.05 32.89 3.67
CA LEU A 53 -18.50 32.67 3.61
C LEU A 53 -18.91 31.62 4.66
N VAL A 54 -20.07 31.81 5.30
CA VAL A 54 -20.41 31.27 6.62
C VAL A 54 -21.94 31.07 6.73
N LEU A 55 -22.39 29.92 7.28
CA LEU A 55 -23.80 29.50 7.55
C LEU A 55 -24.64 29.20 6.27
N LYS A 56 -25.71 28.38 6.23
CA LYS A 56 -26.42 27.42 7.12
C LYS A 56 -27.27 26.49 6.19
N ASP A 57 -27.99 25.43 6.58
CA ASP A 57 -28.38 24.80 7.85
C ASP A 57 -28.58 23.26 7.63
N SER A 58 -28.29 22.37 8.59
CA SER A 58 -29.28 21.68 9.47
C SER A 58 -30.53 21.09 8.81
N VAL A 59 -30.60 19.75 8.72
CA VAL A 59 -31.83 18.96 8.96
C VAL A 59 -31.46 17.65 9.67
N THR A 60 -32.16 17.35 10.77
CA THR A 60 -32.11 16.06 11.48
C THR A 60 -33.42 15.32 11.27
N VAL A 61 -33.38 14.01 10.97
CA VAL A 61 -34.53 13.10 11.10
C VAL A 61 -34.10 11.88 11.90
N LYS A 62 -34.99 11.38 12.76
CA LYS A 62 -34.65 10.48 13.88
C LYS A 62 -35.75 9.42 14.03
N VAL A 63 -35.34 8.16 14.26
CA VAL A 63 -36.12 6.99 14.75
C VAL A 63 -37.29 6.52 13.86
N GLU A 64 -37.36 5.20 13.59
CA GLU A 64 -38.28 4.34 14.34
C GLU A 64 -37.83 2.87 14.38
N THR A 65 -38.17 2.21 15.48
CA THR A 65 -37.78 0.84 15.83
C THR A 65 -39.04 0.07 16.21
N VAL A 66 -39.25 -1.14 15.66
CA VAL A 66 -40.31 -2.04 16.13
C VAL A 66 -39.75 -3.47 16.24
N SER A 67 -40.21 -4.17 17.28
CA SER A 67 -39.72 -5.49 17.73
C SER A 67 -40.83 -6.56 17.62
N SER A 68 -40.57 -7.78 18.12
CA SER A 68 -41.50 -8.90 18.39
C SER A 68 -41.63 -9.95 17.25
N VAL A 69 -41.63 -11.30 17.42
CA VAL A 69 -41.21 -12.32 18.44
C VAL A 69 -41.82 -13.68 17.97
N LYS A 70 -41.31 -14.82 18.49
CA LYS A 70 -41.72 -16.25 18.23
C LYS A 70 -41.28 -16.81 16.85
N GLY A 71 -40.72 -18.01 16.71
CA GLY A 71 -40.39 -19.07 17.68
C GLY A 71 -41.31 -20.29 17.58
N ILE A 72 -40.77 -21.43 17.12
CA ILE A 72 -41.32 -22.80 17.15
C ILE A 72 -40.13 -23.78 17.25
N GLU A 73 -40.23 -24.78 18.12
CA GLU A 73 -39.31 -25.92 18.23
C GLU A 73 -39.67 -27.01 17.20
N SER A 74 -38.70 -27.82 16.78
CA SER A 74 -38.98 -29.21 16.41
C SER A 74 -37.75 -30.08 16.62
N GLU A 75 -37.88 -31.07 17.49
CA GLU A 75 -36.91 -32.16 17.63
C GLU A 75 -36.91 -33.05 16.37
N THR A 76 -35.79 -33.71 16.05
CA THR A 76 -35.75 -35.15 15.73
C THR A 76 -34.30 -35.65 15.72
N THR A 77 -34.12 -36.79 16.37
CA THR A 77 -32.88 -37.55 16.61
C THR A 77 -32.35 -38.26 15.35
N VAL A 78 -31.02 -38.39 15.19
CA VAL A 78 -30.27 -39.67 15.17
C VAL A 78 -28.80 -39.48 14.74
N GLU A 79 -27.96 -40.09 15.57
CA GLU A 79 -26.51 -40.28 15.52
C GLU A 79 -25.98 -41.05 14.29
N LYS A 80 -24.84 -40.60 13.74
CA LYS A 80 -23.88 -41.51 13.08
C LYS A 80 -22.44 -41.04 13.31
N THR A 81 -21.57 -42.01 13.56
CA THR A 81 -20.23 -41.92 14.12
C THR A 81 -19.09 -41.65 13.12
N THR A 82 -18.30 -40.60 13.42
CA THR A 82 -16.81 -40.54 13.41
C THR A 82 -16.06 -40.71 12.05
N PRO A 83 -14.75 -40.37 11.94
CA PRO A 83 -14.36 -39.10 11.34
C PRO A 83 -13.46 -39.25 10.10
N GLU A 84 -13.54 -38.29 9.17
CA GLU A 84 -12.40 -38.00 8.29
C GLU A 84 -11.68 -36.76 8.82
N ASP A 85 -10.39 -36.96 9.09
CA ASP A 85 -9.44 -35.99 9.59
C ASP A 85 -9.09 -35.00 8.48
N VAL A 86 -10.03 -34.08 8.20
CA VAL A 86 -9.69 -32.86 7.48
C VAL A 86 -8.91 -32.02 8.47
N ALA A 87 -7.58 -32.07 8.36
CA ALA A 87 -6.69 -31.24 9.15
C ALA A 87 -7.03 -29.77 8.90
N SER A 88 -7.85 -29.21 9.79
CA SER A 88 -8.16 -27.79 9.83
C SER A 88 -6.82 -27.10 10.02
N VAL A 89 -6.37 -26.38 8.99
CA VAL A 89 -5.38 -25.34 9.18
C VAL A 89 -5.95 -24.45 10.28
N ASN A 90 -5.24 -24.33 11.40
CA ASN A 90 -5.70 -23.50 12.49
C ASN A 90 -5.61 -22.05 12.00
N ASP A 91 -6.76 -21.45 11.73
CA ASP A 91 -6.85 -20.02 11.43
C ASP A 91 -6.50 -19.22 12.69
N ASP A 92 -5.22 -18.90 12.83
CA ASP A 92 -4.66 -17.98 13.85
C ASP A 92 -5.15 -16.52 13.66
N GLU A 93 -6.06 -16.29 12.73
CA GLU A 93 -6.67 -15.00 12.41
C GLU A 93 -7.43 -14.37 13.57
N SER A 94 -7.90 -15.17 14.53
CA SER A 94 -8.53 -14.69 15.76
C SER A 94 -7.59 -13.81 16.62
N LEU A 95 -6.28 -13.85 16.35
CA LEU A 95 -5.28 -13.04 17.05
C LEU A 95 -4.91 -11.74 16.34
N LEU A 96 -5.26 -11.55 15.06
CA LEU A 96 -4.91 -10.33 14.33
C LEU A 96 -5.82 -9.16 14.75
N PRO A 97 -5.26 -7.95 14.97
CA PRO A 97 -6.05 -6.73 15.14
C PRO A 97 -7.08 -6.52 14.03
N LYS A 98 -8.25 -5.96 14.38
CA LYS A 98 -9.26 -5.54 13.39
C LYS A 98 -8.84 -4.29 12.62
N GLU A 99 -8.05 -3.46 13.25
CA GLU A 99 -7.53 -2.20 12.72
C GLU A 99 -6.12 -1.96 13.27
N VAL A 100 -5.29 -1.26 12.50
CA VAL A 100 -3.96 -0.78 12.90
C VAL A 100 -3.83 0.68 12.52
N THR A 101 -3.03 1.44 13.27
CA THR A 101 -2.73 2.85 12.96
C THR A 101 -1.29 2.97 12.49
N ILE A 102 -1.10 3.34 11.22
CA ILE A 102 0.21 3.54 10.60
C ILE A 102 0.31 5.04 10.25
N ASP A 103 1.32 5.73 10.80
CA ASP A 103 1.55 7.17 10.61
C ASP A 103 0.31 8.07 10.82
N GLY A 104 -0.55 7.68 11.76
CA GLY A 104 -1.80 8.40 12.09
C GLY A 104 -2.98 8.08 11.17
N THR A 105 -2.81 7.17 10.21
CA THR A 105 -3.86 6.67 9.32
C THR A 105 -4.36 5.31 9.78
N ILE A 106 -5.68 5.11 9.79
CA ILE A 106 -6.30 3.83 10.18
C ILE A 106 -6.39 2.92 8.96
N PHE A 107 -5.86 1.70 9.10
CA PHE A 107 -6.03 0.61 8.15
C PHE A 107 -6.90 -0.48 8.78
N ILE A 108 -7.84 -1.03 8.01
CA ILE A 108 -8.75 -2.10 8.45
C ILE A 108 -8.23 -3.46 7.96
N ASN A 109 -8.33 -4.49 8.79
CA ASN A 109 -7.96 -5.86 8.45
C ASN A 109 -8.89 -6.42 7.36
N ILE A 110 -8.29 -6.92 6.27
CA ILE A 110 -9.00 -7.45 5.10
C ILE A 110 -8.57 -8.89 4.74
N MET A 111 -7.93 -9.62 5.66
CA MET A 111 -7.40 -10.98 5.45
C MET A 111 -8.42 -11.96 4.85
N ASN A 112 -9.70 -11.78 5.18
CA ASN A 112 -10.82 -12.63 4.78
C ASN A 112 -11.66 -12.09 3.61
N GLU A 113 -11.24 -11.01 2.95
CA GLU A 113 -11.94 -10.55 1.75
C GLU A 113 -11.49 -11.39 0.53
N GLU A 114 -12.39 -12.22 0.01
CA GLU A 114 -12.12 -13.19 -1.08
C GLU A 114 -11.41 -12.57 -2.30
N LYS A 115 -11.80 -11.35 -2.69
CA LYS A 115 -11.17 -10.56 -3.78
C LYS A 115 -9.70 -10.22 -3.56
N PHE A 116 -9.17 -10.36 -2.34
CA PHE A 116 -7.78 -10.11 -1.98
C PHE A 116 -7.05 -11.41 -1.56
N SER A 117 -7.64 -12.57 -1.82
CA SER A 117 -7.13 -13.88 -1.41
C SER A 117 -5.66 -14.16 -1.79
N ASP A 118 -5.16 -13.68 -2.93
CA ASP A 118 -3.74 -13.80 -3.31
C ASP A 118 -2.82 -12.98 -2.38
N LEU A 119 -3.20 -11.74 -2.05
CA LEU A 119 -2.47 -10.90 -1.11
C LEU A 119 -2.58 -11.43 0.32
N SER A 120 -3.74 -11.97 0.72
CA SER A 120 -3.92 -12.60 2.03
C SER A 120 -3.07 -13.86 2.16
N GLN A 121 -2.98 -14.70 1.12
CA GLN A 121 -2.08 -15.86 1.10
C GLN A 121 -0.61 -15.43 1.21
N LEU A 122 -0.22 -14.36 0.48
CA LEU A 122 1.12 -13.80 0.58
C LEU A 122 1.41 -13.26 2.00
N ALA A 123 0.47 -12.55 2.63
CA ALA A 123 0.62 -12.09 4.01
C ALA A 123 0.76 -13.26 5.02
N ARG A 124 -0.07 -14.30 4.90
CA ARG A 124 0.01 -15.52 5.74
C ARG A 124 1.38 -16.20 5.62
N LYS A 125 1.97 -16.26 4.42
CA LYS A 125 3.33 -16.85 4.21
C LYS A 125 4.42 -16.19 5.07
N TYR A 126 4.28 -14.91 5.40
CA TYR A 126 5.24 -14.16 6.22
C TYR A 126 4.82 -14.05 7.71
N ASN A 127 3.75 -14.75 8.11
CA ASN A 127 3.08 -14.63 9.42
C ASN A 127 2.66 -13.19 9.73
N ALA A 128 2.02 -12.54 8.75
CA ALA A 128 1.62 -11.14 8.79
C ALA A 128 0.11 -10.99 8.47
N GLY A 129 -0.47 -9.86 8.86
CA GLY A 129 -1.83 -9.47 8.49
C GLY A 129 -1.86 -8.50 7.31
N LEU A 130 -2.89 -8.61 6.46
CA LEU A 130 -3.18 -7.70 5.36
C LEU A 130 -4.23 -6.68 5.79
N TYR A 131 -3.94 -5.39 5.57
CA TYR A 131 -4.78 -4.28 5.93
C TYR A 131 -4.92 -3.28 4.78
N ALA A 132 -6.03 -2.53 4.74
CA ALA A 132 -6.32 -1.54 3.71
C ALA A 132 -6.80 -0.21 4.30
N ILE A 133 -6.51 0.91 3.63
CA ILE A 133 -7.19 2.18 3.89
C ILE A 133 -8.62 2.08 3.32
N PRO A 134 -9.69 2.40 4.07
CA PRO A 134 -11.05 2.41 3.55
C PRO A 134 -11.22 3.33 2.34
N GLU A 135 -11.96 2.88 1.34
CA GLU A 135 -12.26 3.64 0.10
C GLU A 135 -11.01 4.07 -0.71
N SER A 136 -9.88 3.40 -0.50
CA SER A 136 -8.61 3.63 -1.18
C SER A 136 -8.06 2.34 -1.79
N ASP A 137 -7.12 2.47 -2.73
CA ASP A 137 -6.32 1.38 -3.30
C ASP A 137 -5.02 1.11 -2.52
N VAL A 138 -4.83 1.74 -1.35
CA VAL A 138 -3.64 1.59 -0.51
C VAL A 138 -3.78 0.44 0.48
N PHE A 139 -2.83 -0.49 0.43
CA PHE A 139 -2.73 -1.68 1.27
C PHE A 139 -1.41 -1.73 2.02
N ALA A 140 -1.41 -2.39 3.18
CA ALA A 140 -0.23 -2.70 3.98
C ALA A 140 -0.22 -4.16 4.42
N ILE A 141 0.95 -4.79 4.41
CA ILE A 141 1.18 -6.05 5.14
C ILE A 141 1.96 -5.70 6.40
N VAL A 142 1.41 -6.09 7.55
CA VAL A 142 1.86 -5.69 8.88
C VAL A 142 2.16 -6.93 9.72
N LYS A 143 3.34 -6.96 10.32
CA LYS A 143 3.84 -8.04 11.16
C LYS A 143 4.31 -7.47 12.48
N GLU A 144 3.81 -8.01 13.60
CA GLU A 144 4.21 -7.57 14.95
C GLU A 144 4.10 -6.03 15.10
N ASP A 145 2.95 -5.45 14.71
CA ASP A 145 2.64 -4.01 14.66
C ASP A 145 3.56 -3.14 13.75
N ASN A 146 4.48 -3.74 13.00
CA ASN A 146 5.36 -3.04 12.06
C ASN A 146 4.91 -3.28 10.60
N PRO A 147 4.73 -2.24 9.77
CA PRO A 147 4.52 -2.43 8.34
C PRO A 147 5.81 -2.96 7.69
N ILE A 148 5.68 -4.06 6.94
CA ILE A 148 6.81 -4.68 6.22
C ILE A 148 6.69 -4.51 4.71
N PHE A 149 5.50 -4.15 4.21
CA PHE A 149 5.21 -3.91 2.80
C PHE A 149 4.00 -2.98 2.64
N PHE A 150 4.05 -2.13 1.61
CA PHE A 150 2.92 -1.31 1.16
C PHE A 150 2.68 -1.49 -0.32
N MET A 151 1.44 -1.30 -0.77
CA MET A 151 1.13 -1.19 -2.19
C MET A 151 -0.04 -0.26 -2.49
N SER A 152 -0.06 0.22 -3.73
CA SER A 152 -1.15 0.93 -4.42
C SER A 152 -1.22 0.44 -5.87
N THR A 153 -2.08 1.05 -6.69
CA THR A 153 -2.20 0.68 -8.12
C THR A 153 -0.91 0.91 -8.93
N GLY A 154 -0.10 1.93 -8.59
CA GLY A 154 1.12 2.32 -9.30
C GLY A 154 2.43 2.23 -8.49
N ALA A 155 2.40 1.59 -7.32
CA ALA A 155 3.59 1.42 -6.50
C ALA A 155 3.49 0.22 -5.54
N LYS A 156 4.62 -0.46 -5.33
CA LYS A 156 4.84 -1.47 -4.29
C LYS A 156 6.15 -1.15 -3.57
N SER A 157 6.21 -1.39 -2.26
CA SER A 157 7.44 -1.26 -1.49
C SER A 157 7.51 -2.28 -0.37
N ALA A 158 8.72 -2.68 0.01
CA ALA A 158 8.97 -3.51 1.18
C ALA A 158 10.22 -3.02 1.94
N LEU A 159 10.30 -3.35 3.22
CA LEU A 159 11.57 -3.35 3.93
C LEU A 159 12.58 -4.26 3.20
N LYS A 160 13.86 -3.90 3.22
CA LYS A 160 14.92 -4.64 2.51
C LYS A 160 15.02 -6.11 2.93
N ASP A 161 14.85 -6.40 4.23
CA ASP A 161 14.78 -7.77 4.79
C ASP A 161 13.56 -8.58 4.31
N TYR A 162 12.60 -7.92 3.65
CA TYR A 162 11.40 -8.50 3.06
C TYR A 162 11.38 -8.30 1.54
N SER A 163 12.54 -8.20 0.88
CA SER A 163 12.64 -8.06 -0.58
C SER A 163 11.97 -9.21 -1.36
N ASP A 164 11.94 -10.42 -0.79
CA ASP A 164 11.25 -11.58 -1.38
C ASP A 164 9.73 -11.35 -1.44
N LEU A 165 9.14 -10.72 -0.42
CA LEU A 165 7.73 -10.34 -0.38
C LEU A 165 7.39 -9.38 -1.52
N LEU A 166 8.25 -8.39 -1.77
CA LEU A 166 8.15 -7.48 -2.91
C LEU A 166 8.26 -8.25 -4.23
N SER A 167 9.32 -9.04 -4.42
CA SER A 167 9.57 -9.83 -5.64
C SER A 167 8.44 -10.81 -5.98
N GLU A 168 7.83 -11.45 -4.98
CA GLU A 168 6.65 -12.30 -5.14
C GLU A 168 5.42 -11.48 -5.51
N SER A 169 5.15 -10.38 -4.80
CA SER A 169 3.98 -9.53 -5.05
C SER A 169 3.93 -8.92 -6.45
N LEU A 170 5.07 -8.74 -7.12
CA LEU A 170 5.14 -8.26 -8.51
C LEU A 170 4.42 -9.20 -9.50
N ALA A 171 4.25 -10.49 -9.18
CA ALA A 171 3.45 -11.41 -9.98
C ALA A 171 1.98 -10.97 -10.11
N PHE A 172 1.48 -10.18 -9.15
CA PHE A 172 0.13 -9.63 -9.16
C PHE A 172 0.03 -8.24 -9.84
N SER A 173 1.13 -7.68 -10.35
CA SER A 173 1.14 -6.36 -11.02
C SER A 173 0.85 -6.41 -12.52
N GLY A 174 0.76 -7.59 -13.14
CA GLY A 174 0.50 -7.72 -14.58
C GLY A 174 1.68 -7.36 -15.51
N PHE A 175 2.90 -7.24 -14.98
CA PHE A 175 4.10 -7.03 -15.79
C PHE A 175 4.30 -8.17 -16.81
N GLU A 176 4.37 -7.85 -18.10
CA GLU A 176 4.68 -8.83 -19.15
C GLU A 176 6.10 -9.43 -18.95
N ASN A 177 7.08 -8.59 -18.62
CA ASN A 177 8.48 -8.96 -18.44
C ASN A 177 8.87 -9.14 -16.96
N LEU A 178 8.07 -9.88 -16.18
CA LEU A 178 8.26 -10.07 -14.73
C LEU A 178 9.68 -10.54 -14.34
N GLU A 179 10.33 -11.38 -15.16
CA GLU A 179 11.71 -11.82 -14.93
C GLU A 179 12.72 -10.67 -15.02
N GLU A 180 12.54 -9.75 -15.97
CA GLU A 180 13.39 -8.56 -16.12
C GLU A 180 13.22 -7.62 -14.92
N VAL A 181 11.99 -7.35 -14.49
CA VAL A 181 11.70 -6.51 -13.32
C VAL A 181 12.35 -7.11 -12.05
N ARG A 182 12.30 -8.44 -11.89
CA ARG A 182 12.96 -9.14 -10.78
C ARG A 182 14.49 -9.08 -10.85
N ASN A 183 15.08 -9.21 -12.03
CA ASN A 183 16.52 -9.08 -12.21
C ASN A 183 16.99 -7.64 -11.90
N ASN A 184 16.22 -6.63 -12.32
CA ASN A 184 16.49 -5.24 -11.99
C ASN A 184 16.30 -4.94 -10.50
N LEU A 185 15.29 -5.53 -9.84
CA LEU A 185 15.11 -5.46 -8.39
C LEU A 185 16.33 -6.04 -7.64
N ASN A 186 16.82 -7.20 -8.05
CA ASN A 186 18.03 -7.80 -7.48
C ASN A 186 19.27 -6.90 -7.70
N SER A 187 19.40 -6.30 -8.88
CA SER A 187 20.50 -5.35 -9.16
C SER A 187 20.45 -4.12 -8.22
N VAL A 188 19.27 -3.58 -7.93
CA VAL A 188 19.10 -2.47 -6.97
C VAL A 188 19.41 -2.94 -5.55
N LEU A 189 18.95 -4.13 -5.14
CA LEU A 189 19.24 -4.74 -3.83
C LEU A 189 20.73 -4.90 -3.55
N GLU A 190 21.48 -5.38 -4.55
CA GLU A 190 22.93 -5.61 -4.49
C GLU A 190 23.76 -4.33 -4.58
N THR A 191 23.39 -3.39 -5.47
CA THR A 191 24.24 -2.24 -5.83
C THR A 191 23.85 -0.92 -5.17
N GLY A 192 22.61 -0.82 -4.66
CA GLY A 192 22.02 0.43 -4.18
C GLY A 192 21.73 1.45 -5.29
N LYS A 193 21.95 1.10 -6.57
CA LYS A 193 21.72 2.00 -7.71
C LYS A 193 20.30 1.85 -8.23
N GLU A 194 19.65 2.99 -8.42
CA GLU A 194 18.33 3.09 -9.04
C GLU A 194 18.34 2.58 -10.50
N VAL A 195 17.23 1.94 -10.88
CA VAL A 195 16.94 1.52 -12.26
C VAL A 195 15.68 2.24 -12.72
N ASN A 196 15.79 3.00 -13.81
CA ASN A 196 14.66 3.59 -14.53
C ASN A 196 14.56 2.99 -15.93
N ILE A 197 13.38 2.46 -16.25
CA ILE A 197 13.01 1.94 -17.57
C ILE A 197 11.83 2.74 -18.10
N VAL A 198 11.92 3.19 -19.36
CA VAL A 198 10.86 3.91 -20.06
C VAL A 198 10.77 3.37 -21.49
N ASP A 199 9.60 2.89 -21.89
CA ASP A 199 9.29 2.46 -23.25
C ASP A 199 7.92 3.01 -23.68
N GLY A 200 7.94 4.08 -24.48
CA GLY A 200 6.73 4.76 -24.94
C GLY A 200 5.95 5.43 -23.81
N TYR A 201 4.78 4.86 -23.48
CA TYR A 201 3.92 5.29 -22.37
C TYR A 201 4.02 4.38 -21.14
N GLU A 202 4.80 3.30 -21.24
CA GLU A 202 5.03 2.34 -20.17
C GLU A 202 6.43 2.57 -19.59
N GLY A 203 6.60 2.20 -18.33
CA GLY A 203 7.87 2.37 -17.64
C GLY A 203 7.76 1.93 -16.20
N TYR A 204 8.90 1.83 -15.54
CA TYR A 204 8.97 1.65 -14.11
C TYR A 204 10.28 2.18 -13.54
N SER A 205 10.24 2.54 -12.27
CA SER A 205 11.42 2.86 -11.46
C SER A 205 11.56 1.84 -10.34
N ILE A 206 12.81 1.46 -10.03
CA ILE A 206 13.18 0.67 -8.86
C ILE A 206 14.29 1.40 -8.11
N PHE A 207 14.07 1.75 -6.85
CA PHE A 207 15.01 2.50 -6.02
C PHE A 207 15.00 2.05 -4.56
N GLN A 208 15.98 2.54 -3.80
CA GLN A 208 16.10 2.37 -2.35
C GLN A 208 16.01 3.75 -1.68
N GLU A 209 15.24 3.84 -0.60
CA GLU A 209 15.19 4.99 0.29
C GLU A 209 15.11 4.48 1.73
N ASP A 210 16.01 4.94 2.59
CA ASP A 210 16.28 4.36 3.91
C ASP A 210 16.40 2.81 3.89
N GLU A 211 15.60 2.10 4.69
CA GLU A 211 15.56 0.62 4.74
C GLU A 211 14.51 0.02 3.79
N TRP A 212 13.92 0.83 2.91
CA TRP A 212 12.84 0.43 2.00
C TRP A 212 13.31 0.33 0.55
N VAL A 213 12.68 -0.58 -0.18
CA VAL A 213 12.88 -0.82 -1.61
C VAL A 213 11.55 -0.61 -2.31
N TYR A 214 11.55 0.19 -3.38
CA TYR A 214 10.35 0.64 -4.08
C TYR A 214 10.36 0.13 -5.52
N VAL A 215 9.18 -0.20 -6.05
CA VAL A 215 8.91 -0.43 -7.47
C VAL A 215 7.67 0.39 -7.82
N SER A 216 7.73 1.29 -8.80
CA SER A 216 6.61 2.15 -9.22
C SER A 216 6.49 2.21 -10.74
N TRP A 217 5.26 2.29 -11.25
CA TRP A 217 4.87 2.25 -12.67
C TRP A 217 3.58 3.05 -12.91
#